data_AF-A0A5D0GYP4-F1
#
_entry.id   AF-A0A5D0GYP4-F1
#
_cell.length_a   1.000
_cell.length_b   1.000
_cell.length_c   1.000
_cell.angle_alpha   90.00
_cell.angle_beta   90.00
_cell.angle_gamma   90.00
#
_symmetry.space_group_name_H-M   'P 1'
#
loop_
_entity.id
_entity.type
_entity.pdbx_description
1 polymer ?
#
loop_
_entity_poly.entity_id
_entity_poly.type
_entity_poly.pdbx_seq_one_letter_code
_entity_poly.pdbx_strand_id
1 'polypeptide(L)'
;DFKTCKATIGFNVSKKKVIGNVVYTFHVLKKTNAVYLDAQNMQFSNARLIEKNKQITLDSVVNTNSKYVLHKTFKKGNVYTISFDYEASPTKALYFIAKDEEHQIWTQGQGKYTSNWLPSIDDMNDKIEFNLSITFHKDYEVITNGKLIEKQTTNTVTTWHYNMQKPMASYLVALVVGKYHKKVEVSKSGIPLEMYYYAEDSLKFEPTYR
;
A
#
# COMPACT_ATOMS: atom_id res chain seq x y z
N ASP A 1 -13.33 7.46 10.17
CA ASP A 1 -12.68 8.41 9.26
C ASP A 1 -11.20 8.14 9.33
N PHE A 2 -10.70 7.30 8.42
CA PHE A 2 -9.30 6.93 8.37
C PHE A 2 -8.50 8.07 7.76
N LYS A 3 -7.39 8.45 8.39
CA LYS A 3 -6.60 9.62 7.97
C LYS A 3 -5.30 9.23 7.32
N THR A 4 -4.56 8.32 7.93
CA THR A 4 -3.25 7.91 7.44
C THR A 4 -3.13 6.40 7.45
N CYS A 5 -2.50 5.85 6.42
CA CYS A 5 -2.00 4.49 6.35
C CYS A 5 -0.48 4.58 6.21
N LYS A 6 0.27 3.97 7.13
CA LYS A 6 1.71 3.71 6.96
C LYS A 6 1.86 2.22 6.77
N ALA A 7 2.25 1.77 5.58
CA ALA A 7 2.41 0.36 5.29
C ALA A 7 3.84 0.04 4.91
N THR A 8 4.43 -0.96 5.57
CA THR A 8 5.67 -1.61 5.14
C THR A 8 5.30 -2.91 4.45
N ILE A 9 5.68 -3.06 3.18
CA ILE A 9 5.20 -4.12 2.31
C ILE A 9 6.40 -4.86 1.71
N GLY A 10 6.34 -6.19 1.76
CA GLY A 10 7.24 -7.10 1.07
C GLY A 10 6.46 -8.21 0.37
N PHE A 11 7.18 -9.06 -0.36
CA PHE A 11 6.58 -10.08 -1.20
C PHE A 11 7.26 -11.42 -1.03
N ASN A 12 6.46 -12.48 -0.96
CA ASN A 12 6.92 -13.83 -1.25
C ASN A 12 6.52 -14.18 -2.67
N VAL A 13 7.41 -13.91 -3.62
CA VAL A 13 7.15 -14.02 -5.06
C VAL A 13 6.81 -15.46 -5.46
N SER A 14 7.55 -16.46 -4.93
CA SER A 14 7.30 -17.87 -5.26
C SER A 14 5.95 -18.36 -4.77
N LYS A 15 5.47 -17.86 -3.62
CA LYS A 15 4.13 -18.17 -3.09
C LYS A 15 3.04 -17.20 -3.57
N LYS A 16 3.39 -16.18 -4.36
CA LYS A 16 2.48 -15.10 -4.79
C LYS A 16 1.76 -14.43 -3.63
N LYS A 17 2.49 -14.13 -2.54
CA LYS A 17 1.95 -13.50 -1.33
C LYS A 17 2.50 -12.10 -1.13
N VAL A 18 1.66 -11.25 -0.56
CA VAL A 18 2.04 -9.97 0.02
C VAL A 18 2.14 -10.14 1.53
N ILE A 19 3.20 -9.63 2.13
CA ILE A 19 3.40 -9.60 3.57
C ILE A 19 3.65 -8.16 3.99
N GLY A 20 3.19 -7.78 5.17
CA GLY A 20 3.48 -6.43 5.63
C GLY A 20 3.03 -6.12 7.03
N ASN A 21 3.43 -4.93 7.47
CA ASN A 21 2.94 -4.29 8.66
C ASN A 21 2.18 -3.03 8.24
N VAL A 22 1.02 -2.78 8.85
CA VAL A 22 0.22 -1.58 8.57
C VAL A 22 -0.09 -0.86 9.85
N VAL A 23 0.05 0.47 9.81
CA VAL A 23 -0.35 1.39 10.86
C VAL A 23 -1.39 2.36 10.32
N TYR A 24 -2.63 2.22 10.78
CA TYR A 24 -3.73 3.13 10.47
C TYR A 24 -3.97 4.10 11.61
N THR A 25 -4.17 5.38 11.29
CA THR A 25 -4.71 6.38 12.23
C THR A 25 -6.09 6.82 11.78
N PHE A 26 -7.05 6.85 12.70
CA PHE A 26 -8.43 7.21 12.38
C PHE A 26 -9.09 8.05 13.48
N HIS A 27 -10.02 8.89 13.06
CA HIS A 27 -10.86 9.73 13.92
C HIS A 27 -12.25 9.10 14.06
N VAL A 28 -12.73 9.05 15.29
CA VAL A 28 -14.03 8.45 15.62
C VAL A 28 -15.09 9.55 15.63
N LEU A 29 -15.92 9.59 14.59
CA LEU A 29 -16.94 10.63 14.41
C LEU A 29 -18.20 10.40 15.27
N LYS A 30 -18.45 9.15 15.64
CA LYS A 30 -19.57 8.71 16.48
C LYS A 30 -19.10 7.57 17.38
N LYS A 31 -19.60 7.51 18.62
CA LYS A 31 -19.36 6.38 19.52
C LYS A 31 -19.74 5.08 18.80
N THR A 32 -18.81 4.13 18.77
CA THR A 32 -19.00 2.82 18.12
C THR A 32 -18.32 1.73 18.93
N ASN A 33 -18.78 0.50 18.81
CA ASN A 33 -18.23 -0.67 19.50
C ASN A 33 -17.26 -1.48 18.63
N ALA A 34 -17.12 -1.09 17.36
CA ALA A 34 -16.19 -1.69 16.43
C ALA A 34 -15.79 -0.72 15.32
N VAL A 35 -14.62 -0.97 14.74
CA VAL A 35 -14.19 -0.46 13.44
C VAL A 35 -13.69 -1.64 12.62
N TYR A 36 -13.69 -1.52 11.29
CA TYR A 36 -13.22 -2.59 10.42
C TYR A 36 -12.41 -2.05 9.25
N LEU A 37 -11.61 -2.94 8.66
CA LEU A 37 -11.00 -2.81 7.35
C LEU A 37 -11.57 -3.89 6.44
N ASP A 38 -11.79 -3.58 5.17
CA ASP A 38 -12.03 -4.57 4.14
C ASP A 38 -10.71 -5.31 3.86
N ALA A 39 -10.79 -6.64 3.79
CA ALA A 39 -9.65 -7.53 3.72
C ALA A 39 -10.05 -8.87 3.11
N GLN A 40 -9.71 -9.10 1.84
CA GLN A 40 -10.11 -10.32 1.12
C GLN A 40 -9.05 -11.41 1.29
N ASN A 41 -9.42 -12.50 1.96
CA ASN A 41 -8.57 -13.69 2.17
C ASN A 41 -7.21 -13.36 2.80
N MET A 42 -7.21 -12.50 3.82
CA MET A 42 -6.01 -12.07 4.54
C MET A 42 -5.92 -12.74 5.90
N GLN A 43 -4.69 -12.92 6.37
CA GLN A 43 -4.38 -13.33 7.73
C GLN A 43 -3.71 -12.19 8.47
N PHE A 44 -3.99 -12.07 9.77
CA PHE A 44 -3.53 -10.96 10.59
C PHE A 44 -2.92 -11.46 11.90
N SER A 45 -1.94 -10.72 12.40
CA SER A 45 -1.32 -10.97 13.70
C SER A 45 -0.84 -9.67 14.35
N ASN A 46 -0.45 -9.75 15.62
CA ASN A 46 0.22 -8.67 16.34
C ASN A 46 -0.55 -7.33 16.40
N ALA A 47 -1.87 -7.38 16.52
CA ALA A 47 -2.72 -6.20 16.64
C ALA A 47 -2.39 -5.38 17.90
N ARG A 48 -2.12 -4.09 17.73
CA ARG A 48 -1.81 -3.14 18.81
C ARG A 48 -2.61 -1.86 18.60
N LEU A 49 -3.55 -1.60 19.50
CA LEU A 49 -4.35 -0.37 19.51
C LEU A 49 -3.72 0.65 20.44
N ILE A 50 -3.60 1.89 19.98
CA ILE A 50 -3.00 3.01 20.71
C ILE A 50 -4.02 4.15 20.77
N GLU A 51 -4.18 4.73 21.96
CA GLU A 51 -4.95 5.94 22.23
C GLU A 51 -4.08 6.87 23.11
N LYS A 52 -3.92 8.14 22.71
CA LYS A 52 -3.13 9.13 23.48
C LYS A 52 -1.72 8.62 23.85
N ASN A 53 -1.01 8.03 22.89
CA ASN A 53 0.33 7.46 23.05
C ASN A 53 0.43 6.30 24.05
N LYS A 54 -0.69 5.70 24.46
CA LYS A 54 -0.72 4.52 25.31
C LYS A 54 -1.36 3.36 24.56
N GLN A 55 -0.74 2.20 24.66
CA GLN A 55 -1.36 0.97 24.17
C GLN A 55 -2.59 0.65 25.03
N ILE A 56 -3.69 0.31 24.38
CA ILE A 56 -4.94 -0.09 25.02
C ILE A 56 -5.37 -1.46 24.49
N THR A 57 -6.05 -2.22 25.33
CA THR A 57 -6.51 -3.56 24.99
C THR A 57 -7.78 -3.51 24.14
N LEU A 58 -7.72 -4.20 23.00
CA LEU A 58 -8.90 -4.55 22.19
C LEU A 58 -9.75 -5.58 22.95
N ASP A 59 -11.07 -5.45 22.88
CA ASP A 59 -11.97 -6.40 23.54
C ASP A 59 -11.97 -7.74 22.78
N SER A 60 -11.94 -7.68 21.45
CA SER A 60 -11.67 -8.83 20.57
C SER A 60 -11.25 -8.38 19.17
N VAL A 61 -10.74 -9.33 18.38
CA VAL A 61 -10.43 -9.16 16.96
C VAL A 61 -11.08 -10.30 16.21
N VAL A 62 -11.84 -9.98 15.15
CA VAL A 62 -12.49 -10.97 14.30
C VAL A 62 -11.92 -10.83 12.89
N ASN A 63 -11.30 -11.90 12.39
CA ASN A 63 -10.87 -12.01 11.01
C ASN A 63 -11.87 -12.87 10.24
N THR A 64 -12.51 -12.31 9.21
CA THR A 64 -13.37 -13.05 8.28
C THR A 64 -12.72 -13.10 6.90
N ASN A 65 -13.34 -13.79 5.95
CA ASN A 65 -12.82 -13.85 4.58
C ASN A 65 -12.81 -12.49 3.86
N SER A 66 -13.56 -11.49 4.34
CA SER A 66 -13.71 -10.20 3.65
C SER A 66 -13.45 -8.98 4.54
N LYS A 67 -13.29 -9.17 5.86
CA LYS A 67 -13.15 -8.07 6.83
C LYS A 67 -12.24 -8.42 7.98
N TYR A 68 -11.52 -7.40 8.44
CA TYR A 68 -10.77 -7.40 9.69
C TYR A 68 -11.45 -6.44 10.68
N VAL A 69 -12.10 -6.99 11.71
CA VAL A 69 -12.95 -6.24 12.64
C VAL A 69 -12.28 -6.13 14.02
N LEU A 70 -12.15 -4.90 14.50
CA LEU A 70 -11.55 -4.54 15.77
C LEU A 70 -12.64 -4.13 16.75
N HIS A 71 -12.88 -4.93 17.79
CA HIS A 71 -13.90 -4.64 18.79
C HIS A 71 -13.31 -3.83 19.95
N LYS A 72 -13.87 -2.65 20.15
CA LYS A 72 -13.60 -1.78 21.30
C LYS A 72 -14.69 -0.74 21.41
N THR A 73 -14.99 -0.27 22.62
CA THR A 73 -15.75 0.97 22.78
C THR A 73 -14.90 2.17 22.37
N PHE A 74 -15.04 2.59 21.11
CA PHE A 74 -14.38 3.77 20.54
C PHE A 74 -15.17 5.03 20.88
N LYS A 75 -14.51 6.00 21.52
CA LYS A 75 -15.14 7.24 21.99
C LYS A 75 -15.19 8.27 20.87
N LYS A 76 -16.34 8.94 20.71
CA LYS A 76 -16.49 10.06 19.78
C LYS A 76 -15.44 11.14 20.07
N GLY A 77 -14.82 11.67 19.02
CA GLY A 77 -13.80 12.72 19.09
C GLY A 77 -12.39 12.21 19.36
N ASN A 78 -12.22 10.95 19.74
CA ASN A 78 -10.89 10.39 19.98
C ASN A 78 -10.22 9.96 18.67
N VAL A 79 -8.90 10.03 18.69
CA VAL A 79 -8.01 9.53 17.65
C VAL A 79 -7.38 8.24 18.14
N TYR A 80 -7.38 7.23 17.28
CA TYR A 80 -6.79 5.94 17.55
C TYR A 80 -5.80 5.58 16.45
N THR A 81 -4.74 4.87 16.84
CA THR A 81 -3.81 4.25 15.92
C THR A 81 -3.85 2.74 16.12
N ILE A 82 -4.05 1.97 15.05
CA ILE A 82 -3.95 0.52 15.06
C ILE A 82 -2.74 0.09 14.22
N SER A 83 -1.90 -0.76 14.80
CA SER A 83 -0.83 -1.47 14.10
C SER A 83 -1.12 -2.96 14.06
N PHE A 84 -0.82 -3.64 12.96
CA PHE A 84 -0.88 -5.11 12.85
C PHE A 84 0.00 -5.59 11.71
N ASP A 85 0.38 -6.86 11.76
CA ASP A 85 1.00 -7.56 10.65
C ASP A 85 -0.07 -8.28 9.84
N TYR A 86 0.16 -8.44 8.54
CA TYR A 86 -0.74 -9.16 7.65
C TYR A 86 -0.01 -9.98 6.59
N GLU A 87 -0.69 -11.00 6.11
CA GLU A 87 -0.35 -11.77 4.91
C GLU A 87 -1.58 -11.83 4.00
N ALA A 88 -1.40 -11.56 2.70
CA ALA A 88 -2.44 -11.62 1.69
C ALA A 88 -2.04 -12.55 0.54
N SER A 89 -3.03 -13.27 0.01
CA SER A 89 -2.89 -14.09 -1.20
C SER A 89 -3.85 -13.56 -2.28
N PRO A 90 -3.48 -12.47 -2.97
CA PRO A 90 -4.38 -11.78 -3.89
C PRO A 90 -4.78 -12.68 -5.07
N THR A 91 -6.08 -12.76 -5.34
CA THR A 91 -6.64 -13.41 -6.54
C THR A 91 -7.01 -12.40 -7.64
N LYS A 92 -7.00 -11.11 -7.31
CA LYS A 92 -7.25 -9.97 -8.20
C LYS A 92 -6.58 -8.71 -7.64
N ALA A 93 -6.55 -7.67 -8.47
CA ALA A 93 -6.05 -6.32 -8.15
C ALA A 93 -4.56 -6.20 -7.81
N LEU A 94 -3.86 -7.30 -7.53
CA LEU A 94 -2.40 -7.40 -7.58
C LEU A 94 -2.03 -8.67 -8.34
N TYR A 95 -1.10 -8.55 -9.28
CA TYR A 95 -0.70 -9.61 -10.18
C TYR A 95 0.80 -9.84 -10.08
N PHE A 96 1.18 -11.11 -9.95
CA PHE A 96 2.57 -11.58 -10.06
C PHE A 96 2.75 -12.16 -11.46
N ILE A 97 3.53 -11.49 -12.29
CA ILE A 97 3.84 -11.90 -13.66
C ILE A 97 5.30 -12.37 -13.71
N ALA A 98 5.55 -13.47 -14.39
CA ALA A 98 6.89 -13.93 -14.71
C ALA A 98 7.08 -13.86 -16.22
N LYS A 99 8.15 -13.19 -16.67
CA LYS A 99 8.62 -13.16 -18.05
C LYS A 99 10.06 -13.65 -18.00
N ASP A 100 10.31 -14.87 -18.47
CA ASP A 100 11.59 -15.55 -18.36
C ASP A 100 12.10 -15.58 -16.90
N GLU A 101 13.29 -15.03 -16.64
CA GLU A 101 13.88 -14.91 -15.29
C GLU A 101 13.45 -13.64 -14.54
N GLU A 102 12.59 -12.80 -15.14
CA GLU A 102 12.18 -11.51 -14.57
C GLU A 102 10.77 -11.57 -14.00
N HIS A 103 10.64 -11.04 -12.78
CA HIS A 103 9.36 -10.97 -12.09
C HIS A 103 8.80 -9.55 -12.10
N GLN A 104 7.53 -9.40 -12.42
CA GLN A 104 6.82 -8.14 -12.26
C GLN A 104 5.70 -8.30 -11.26
N ILE A 105 5.46 -7.23 -10.52
CA ILE A 105 4.32 -7.12 -9.64
C ILE A 105 3.63 -5.82 -9.98
N TRP A 106 2.35 -5.86 -10.32
CA TRP A 106 1.60 -4.64 -10.55
C TRP A 106 0.16 -4.76 -10.07
N THR A 107 -0.44 -3.62 -9.76
CA THR A 107 -1.79 -3.55 -9.23
C THR A 107 -2.77 -2.90 -10.20
N GLN A 108 -4.03 -3.33 -10.15
CA GLN A 108 -5.16 -2.63 -10.73
C GLN A 108 -6.28 -2.56 -9.68
N GLY A 109 -6.31 -1.46 -8.91
CA GLY A 109 -7.23 -1.29 -7.77
C GLY A 109 -8.62 -0.75 -8.12
N GLN A 110 -8.83 -0.26 -9.34
CA GLN A 110 -10.09 0.35 -9.76
C GLN A 110 -11.25 -0.65 -9.65
N GLY A 111 -12.37 -0.21 -9.06
CA GLY A 111 -13.49 -1.09 -8.69
C GLY A 111 -13.54 -1.48 -7.21
N LYS A 112 -12.75 -0.80 -6.35
CA LYS A 112 -12.66 -1.02 -4.89
C LYS A 112 -12.09 -2.39 -4.55
N TYR A 113 -10.89 -2.67 -5.07
CA TYR A 113 -10.25 -3.98 -4.89
C TYR A 113 -8.91 -3.93 -4.15
N THR A 114 -8.52 -2.77 -3.62
CA THR A 114 -7.26 -2.62 -2.86
C THR A 114 -7.19 -3.59 -1.68
N SER A 115 -8.33 -3.87 -1.04
CA SER A 115 -8.48 -4.88 0.02
C SER A 115 -8.10 -6.32 -0.36
N ASN A 116 -7.75 -6.62 -1.62
CA ASN A 116 -7.26 -7.94 -2.02
C ASN A 116 -5.76 -8.12 -1.77
N TRP A 117 -5.02 -7.03 -1.60
CA TRP A 117 -3.57 -7.07 -1.38
C TRP A 117 -3.07 -6.16 -0.25
N LEU A 118 -3.82 -5.10 0.08
CA LEU A 118 -3.57 -4.21 1.22
C LEU A 118 -4.88 -4.05 2.02
N PRO A 119 -4.94 -4.44 3.31
CA PRO A 119 -6.11 -4.22 4.15
C PRO A 119 -6.49 -2.73 4.13
N SER A 120 -7.71 -2.38 3.70
CA SER A 120 -8.07 -0.99 3.41
C SER A 120 -9.57 -0.73 3.57
N ILE A 121 -10.04 0.47 3.21
CA ILE A 121 -11.46 0.82 3.17
C ILE A 121 -11.91 0.90 1.71
N ASP A 122 -12.80 0.02 1.30
CA ASP A 122 -13.32 -0.06 -0.07
C ASP A 122 -14.51 0.92 -0.26
N ASP A 123 -14.33 2.15 0.19
CA ASP A 123 -15.25 3.28 0.00
C ASP A 123 -14.56 4.40 -0.77
N MET A 124 -15.19 4.89 -1.84
CA MET A 124 -14.66 5.96 -2.68
C MET A 124 -14.67 7.33 -1.97
N ASN A 125 -15.52 7.48 -0.94
CA ASN A 125 -15.66 8.69 -0.16
C ASN A 125 -14.63 8.80 0.95
N ASP A 126 -14.07 7.68 1.41
CA ASP A 126 -12.98 7.71 2.39
C ASP A 126 -11.67 8.11 1.69
N LYS A 127 -10.93 9.05 2.27
CA LYS A 127 -9.72 9.64 1.70
C LYS A 127 -8.60 9.54 2.73
N ILE A 128 -7.58 8.77 2.40
CA ILE A 128 -6.48 8.40 3.30
C ILE A 128 -5.16 8.81 2.67
N GLU A 129 -4.22 9.31 3.47
CA GLU A 129 -2.83 9.49 3.07
C GLU A 129 -2.08 8.15 3.21
N PHE A 130 -1.65 7.58 2.08
CA PHE A 130 -0.94 6.30 2.03
C PHE A 130 0.57 6.50 1.95
N ASN A 131 1.26 6.35 3.07
CA ASN A 131 2.72 6.33 3.14
C ASN A 131 3.19 4.89 3.02
N LEU A 132 3.92 4.59 1.95
CA LEU A 132 4.25 3.22 1.58
C LEU A 132 5.76 3.01 1.60
N SER A 133 6.21 2.02 2.35
CA SER A 133 7.59 1.54 2.35
C SER A 133 7.61 0.16 1.73
N ILE A 134 8.20 0.04 0.54
CA ILE A 134 8.18 -1.20 -0.22
C ILE A 134 9.59 -1.78 -0.28
N THR A 135 9.74 -3.05 0.08
CA THR A 135 11.03 -3.75 0.03
C THR A 135 11.02 -4.79 -1.09
N PHE A 136 12.03 -4.73 -1.95
CA PHE A 136 12.23 -5.71 -3.02
C PHE A 136 13.72 -5.89 -3.35
N HIS A 137 14.04 -6.85 -4.22
CA HIS A 137 15.40 -7.05 -4.68
C HIS A 137 15.97 -5.78 -5.33
N LYS A 138 17.25 -5.46 -5.05
CA LYS A 138 17.89 -4.19 -5.41
C LYS A 138 17.99 -3.93 -6.93
N ASP A 139 17.94 -4.98 -7.75
CA ASP A 139 18.03 -4.88 -9.21
C ASP A 139 16.70 -4.50 -9.88
N TYR A 140 15.65 -4.25 -9.09
CA TYR A 140 14.34 -3.83 -9.55
C TYR A 140 14.09 -2.38 -9.20
N GLU A 141 13.14 -1.76 -9.89
CA GLU A 141 12.55 -0.50 -9.48
C GLU A 141 11.15 -0.72 -8.91
N VAL A 142 10.80 0.11 -7.93
CA VAL A 142 9.47 0.16 -7.32
C VAL A 142 8.88 1.54 -7.53
N ILE A 143 7.67 1.58 -8.08
CA ILE A 143 6.92 2.81 -8.34
C ILE A 143 5.57 2.68 -7.62
N THR A 144 5.20 3.71 -6.85
CA THR A 144 3.89 3.81 -6.20
C THR A 144 3.50 5.28 -6.08
N ASN A 145 2.31 5.56 -5.54
CA ASN A 145 1.83 6.94 -5.40
C ASN A 145 2.62 7.71 -4.34
N GLY A 146 2.68 9.03 -4.51
CA GLY A 146 3.35 9.95 -3.59
C GLY A 146 4.77 10.28 -4.04
N LYS A 147 5.50 11.01 -3.19
CA LYS A 147 6.88 11.40 -3.44
C LYS A 147 7.83 10.36 -2.87
N LEU A 148 8.75 9.84 -3.67
CA LEU A 148 9.88 9.07 -3.17
C LEU A 148 10.75 10.00 -2.31
N ILE A 149 10.78 9.75 -1.00
CA ILE A 149 11.56 10.56 -0.05
C ILE A 149 12.89 9.93 0.32
N GLU A 150 12.99 8.60 0.19
CA GLU A 150 14.20 7.87 0.57
C GLU A 150 14.25 6.51 -0.15
N LYS A 151 15.46 6.07 -0.49
CA LYS A 151 15.78 4.74 -1.02
C LYS A 151 16.97 4.19 -0.22
N GLN A 152 16.75 3.11 0.52
CA GLN A 152 17.78 2.48 1.36
C GLN A 152 18.09 1.08 0.86
N THR A 153 19.36 0.80 0.55
CA THR A 153 19.81 -0.53 0.09
C THR A 153 20.61 -1.22 1.17
N THR A 154 20.22 -2.45 1.50
CA THR A 154 20.93 -3.31 2.46
C THR A 154 21.09 -4.69 1.85
N ASN A 155 22.33 -5.13 1.66
CA ASN A 155 22.68 -6.40 1.03
C ASN A 155 22.08 -6.56 -0.39
N THR A 156 21.07 -7.43 -0.54
CA THR A 156 20.42 -7.78 -1.82
C THR A 156 19.06 -7.10 -1.99
N VAL A 157 18.59 -6.34 -1.00
CA VAL A 157 17.29 -5.70 -1.03
C VAL A 157 17.41 -4.18 -0.94
N THR A 158 16.44 -3.50 -1.51
CA THR A 158 16.24 -2.07 -1.36
C THR A 158 14.84 -1.82 -0.82
N THR A 159 14.72 -0.81 0.04
CA THR A 159 13.45 -0.29 0.54
C THR A 159 13.25 1.12 -0.01
N TRP A 160 12.12 1.33 -0.70
CA TRP A 160 11.71 2.63 -1.20
C TRP A 160 10.63 3.20 -0.29
N HIS A 161 10.85 4.41 0.22
CA HIS A 161 9.92 5.11 1.10
C HIS A 161 9.19 6.20 0.33
N TYR A 162 7.89 6.03 0.14
CA TYR A 162 7.00 6.97 -0.52
C TYR A 162 6.12 7.68 0.50
N ASN A 163 6.08 9.01 0.39
CA ASN A 163 5.25 9.87 1.21
C ASN A 163 4.12 10.47 0.37
N MET A 164 2.87 10.17 0.74
CA MET A 164 1.70 10.73 0.09
C MET A 164 1.37 12.10 0.69
N GLN A 165 1.39 13.13 -0.15
CA GLN A 165 1.17 14.51 0.27
C GLN A 165 -0.31 14.91 0.40
N LYS A 166 -1.22 14.15 -0.21
CA LYS A 166 -2.66 14.45 -0.23
C LYS A 166 -3.48 13.18 -0.07
N PRO A 167 -4.60 13.22 0.68
CA PRO A 167 -5.41 12.04 0.88
C PRO A 167 -6.11 11.62 -0.42
N MET A 168 -6.18 10.31 -0.65
CA MET A 168 -6.81 9.72 -1.84
C MET A 168 -7.70 8.53 -1.47
N ALA A 169 -8.62 8.16 -2.35
CA ALA A 169 -9.38 6.94 -2.15
C ALA A 169 -8.48 5.71 -2.33
N SER A 170 -8.77 4.65 -1.58
CA SER A 170 -7.98 3.41 -1.58
C SER A 170 -7.82 2.78 -2.97
N TYR A 171 -8.84 2.88 -3.84
CA TYR A 171 -8.78 2.31 -5.20
C TYR A 171 -7.73 2.96 -6.11
N LEU A 172 -7.20 4.13 -5.74
CA LEU A 172 -6.13 4.83 -6.46
C LEU A 172 -4.72 4.42 -6.00
N VAL A 173 -4.63 3.63 -4.91
CA VAL A 173 -3.36 3.05 -4.47
C VAL A 173 -2.88 2.08 -5.55
N ALA A 174 -1.74 2.41 -6.13
CA ALA A 174 -1.09 1.67 -7.19
C ALA A 174 0.35 1.33 -6.78
N LEU A 175 0.79 0.14 -7.15
CA LEU A 175 2.14 -0.34 -6.96
C LEU A 175 2.58 -1.05 -8.23
N VAL A 176 3.81 -0.78 -8.66
CA VAL A 176 4.49 -1.51 -9.72
C VAL A 176 5.92 -1.83 -9.27
N VAL A 177 6.33 -3.07 -9.51
CA VAL A 177 7.69 -3.59 -9.32
C VAL A 177 8.12 -4.25 -10.62
N GLY A 178 9.31 -3.92 -11.11
CA GLY A 178 9.84 -4.48 -12.35
C GLY A 178 11.25 -3.96 -12.65
N LYS A 179 11.93 -4.58 -13.61
CA LYS A 179 13.20 -4.07 -14.11
C LYS A 179 12.94 -2.99 -15.16
N TYR A 180 12.98 -1.74 -14.71
CA TYR A 180 12.73 -0.58 -15.56
C TYR A 180 13.96 0.31 -15.63
N HIS A 181 14.22 0.84 -16.83
CA HIS A 181 15.00 2.05 -16.99
C HIS A 181 14.09 3.26 -16.83
N LYS A 182 14.67 4.41 -16.47
CA LYS A 182 13.96 5.67 -16.28
C LYS A 182 14.58 6.77 -17.12
N LYS A 183 13.76 7.49 -17.87
CA LYS A 183 14.10 8.81 -18.44
C LYS A 183 13.33 9.89 -17.69
N VAL A 184 14.02 10.97 -17.35
CA VAL A 184 13.42 12.13 -16.67
C VAL A 184 13.47 13.31 -17.62
N GLU A 185 12.31 13.95 -17.80
CA GLU A 185 12.16 15.21 -18.49
C GLU A 185 11.48 16.23 -17.58
N VAL A 186 11.46 17.49 -17.99
CA VAL A 186 10.79 18.58 -17.26
C VAL A 186 9.81 19.24 -18.21
N SER A 187 8.54 19.32 -17.80
CA SER A 187 7.51 20.00 -18.58
C SER A 187 7.82 21.49 -18.70
N LYS A 188 7.15 22.19 -19.64
CA LYS A 188 7.24 23.65 -19.76
C LYS A 188 6.87 24.40 -18.47
N SER A 189 6.06 23.77 -17.61
CA SER A 189 5.64 24.31 -16.32
C SER A 189 6.55 23.89 -15.16
N GLY A 190 7.70 23.28 -15.42
CA GLY A 190 8.67 22.87 -14.40
C GLY A 190 8.33 21.57 -13.66
N ILE A 191 7.36 20.79 -14.15
CA ILE A 191 6.96 19.53 -13.49
C ILE A 191 7.82 18.37 -14.03
N PRO A 192 8.48 17.59 -13.16
CA PRO A 192 9.20 16.40 -13.60
C PRO A 192 8.27 15.37 -14.22
N LEU A 193 8.68 14.82 -15.37
CA LEU A 193 8.03 13.73 -16.07
C LEU A 193 8.97 12.53 -16.03
N GLU A 194 8.57 11.47 -15.33
CA GLU A 194 9.35 10.24 -15.22
C GLU A 194 8.72 9.14 -16.09
N MET A 195 9.48 8.69 -17.08
CA MET A 195 9.07 7.64 -18.01
C MET A 195 9.83 6.36 -17.68
N TYR A 196 9.09 5.33 -17.30
CA TYR A 196 9.62 4.01 -16.97
C TYR A 196 9.34 3.03 -18.10
N TYR A 197 10.38 2.34 -18.56
CA TYR A 197 10.30 1.43 -19.72
C TYR A 197 11.24 0.23 -19.52
N TYR A 198 10.95 -0.88 -20.20
CA TYR A 198 11.85 -2.03 -20.22
C TYR A 198 13.14 -1.68 -20.98
N ALA A 199 14.27 -2.24 -20.56
CA ALA A 199 15.55 -1.98 -21.20
C ALA A 199 15.52 -2.26 -22.72
N GLU A 200 14.83 -3.33 -23.13
CA GLU A 200 14.61 -3.72 -24.53
C GLU A 200 13.81 -2.69 -25.35
N ASP A 201 13.00 -1.85 -24.69
CA ASP A 201 12.16 -0.83 -25.30
C ASP A 201 12.77 0.58 -25.26
N SER A 202 14.07 0.70 -24.97
CA SER A 202 14.77 1.98 -24.86
C SER A 202 14.70 2.90 -26.09
N LEU A 203 14.38 2.37 -27.27
CA LEU A 203 14.19 3.16 -28.49
C LEU A 203 12.73 3.56 -28.74
N LYS A 204 11.79 3.12 -27.89
CA LYS A 204 10.33 3.30 -28.09
C LYS A 204 9.68 4.29 -27.12
N PHE A 205 10.46 4.97 -26.26
CA PHE A 205 9.89 5.86 -25.25
C PHE A 205 9.43 7.23 -25.81
N GLU A 206 9.89 7.62 -27.00
CA GLU A 206 9.54 8.91 -27.60
C GLU A 206 8.04 9.00 -27.93
N PRO A 207 7.38 10.16 -27.74
CA PRO A 207 5.96 10.33 -27.97
C PRO A 207 5.61 10.19 -29.45
N THR A 208 4.44 9.60 -29.73
CA THR A 208 3.95 9.36 -31.11
C THR A 208 3.71 10.65 -31.89
N TYR A 209 3.38 11.76 -31.22
CA TYR A 209 3.13 13.07 -31.83
C TYR A 209 3.83 14.18 -31.04
N ARG A 210 4.31 15.21 -31.74
CA ARG A 210 4.95 16.42 -31.19
C ARG A 210 4.20 17.67 -31.64
#